data_AF-A0A3A9FCR0-F1
#
_entry.id   AF-A0A3A9FCR0-F1
#
_cell.length_a   1.000
_cell.length_b   1.000
_cell.length_c   1.000
_cell.angle_alpha   90.00
_cell.angle_beta   90.00
_cell.angle_gamma   90.00
#
_symmetry.space_group_name_H-M   'P 1'
#
loop_
_entity.id
_entity.type
_entity.pdbx_description
1 polymer ?
#
loop_
_entity_poly.entity_id
_entity_poly.type
_entity_poly.pdbx_seq_one_letter_code
_entity_poly.pdbx_strand_id
1 'polypeptide(L)'
;MEGRRLWGVFAFLCVFFLVHMAKMSRMYLVLLEQKIPFRRLLWTYLKTTFVNLVIPFKMGECYRIYCYAKDTKVFQIGLFSVGVDRFFDTVGLLLLLIPFELFFTREVTRVTGLLLVVLLFLVFIYRIFLPTYLYLNRYFILHKSSAPSMKALQWLDKGKDWFDYVKELISGRYSLILIASMAGWGMEILALLLLSFLIGKPFGMKEFSNYIGAIFLMEGSILLKIYTLAGTALIGGSMVMMYGGYRWKECKKGKGIGVMKR
;
A
#
# COMPACT_ATOMS: atom_id res chain seq x y z
N MET A 1 14.92 -2.16 -35.65
CA MET A 1 14.67 -1.37 -34.43
C MET A 1 13.32 -1.71 -33.77
N GLU A 2 12.29 -2.08 -34.53
CA GLU A 2 10.97 -2.47 -34.02
C GLU A 2 10.97 -3.69 -33.07
N GLY A 3 11.69 -4.76 -33.41
CA GLY A 3 11.75 -5.96 -32.57
C GLY A 3 12.25 -5.71 -31.15
N ARG A 4 13.30 -4.88 -30.97
CA ARG A 4 13.83 -4.51 -29.64
C ARG A 4 12.83 -3.71 -28.81
N ARG A 5 12.00 -2.87 -29.44
CA ARG A 5 10.95 -2.12 -28.75
C ARG A 5 9.79 -3.03 -28.32
N LEU A 6 9.38 -3.98 -29.17
CA LEU A 6 8.34 -4.95 -28.84
C LEU A 6 8.72 -5.82 -27.63
N TRP A 7 9.95 -6.34 -27.59
CA TRP A 7 10.46 -7.08 -26.44
C TRP A 7 10.53 -6.22 -25.16
N GLY A 8 10.93 -4.95 -25.29
CA GLY A 8 10.93 -4.02 -24.16
C GLY A 8 9.53 -3.75 -23.60
N VAL A 9 8.51 -3.62 -24.47
CA VAL A 9 7.11 -3.46 -24.04
C VAL A 9 6.61 -4.71 -23.33
N PHE A 10 6.88 -5.89 -23.88
CA PHE A 10 6.50 -7.16 -23.24
C PHE A 10 7.16 -7.31 -21.86
N ALA A 11 8.47 -7.04 -21.76
CA ALA A 11 9.19 -7.05 -20.50
C ALA A 11 8.59 -6.04 -19.50
N PHE A 12 8.28 -4.82 -19.93
CA PHE A 12 7.63 -3.82 -19.10
C PHE A 12 6.29 -4.31 -18.56
N LEU A 13 5.44 -4.90 -19.40
CA LEU A 13 4.14 -5.44 -18.98
C LEU A 13 4.29 -6.58 -17.95
N CYS A 14 5.25 -7.49 -18.16
CA CYS A 14 5.54 -8.56 -17.21
C CYS A 14 6.01 -8.01 -15.87
N VAL A 15 6.98 -7.09 -15.87
CA VAL A 15 7.50 -6.49 -14.63
C VAL A 15 6.41 -5.65 -13.95
N PHE A 16 5.64 -4.87 -14.69
CA PHE A 16 4.51 -4.09 -14.17
C PHE A 16 3.50 -5.00 -13.47
N PHE A 17 3.15 -6.14 -14.06
CA PHE A 17 2.30 -7.12 -13.42
C PHE A 17 2.90 -7.65 -12.12
N LEU A 18 4.19 -8.00 -12.13
CA LEU A 18 4.89 -8.49 -10.92
C LEU A 18 4.96 -7.44 -9.81
N VAL A 19 5.16 -6.15 -10.14
CA VAL A 19 5.09 -5.03 -9.18
C VAL A 19 3.73 -5.04 -8.47
N HIS A 20 2.65 -5.13 -9.25
CA HIS A 20 1.31 -5.14 -8.68
C HIS A 20 1.00 -6.43 -7.89
N MET A 21 1.57 -7.58 -8.28
CA MET A 21 1.46 -8.81 -7.50
C MET A 21 2.19 -8.71 -6.17
N ALA A 22 3.38 -8.11 -6.11
CA ALA A 22 4.09 -7.88 -4.85
C ALA A 22 3.36 -6.88 -3.94
N LYS A 23 2.84 -5.78 -4.50
CA LYS A 23 2.03 -4.82 -3.72
C LYS A 23 0.77 -5.47 -3.16
N MET A 24 0.10 -6.32 -3.95
CA MET A 24 -1.08 -7.06 -3.48
C MET A 24 -0.71 -8.13 -2.45
N SER A 25 0.35 -8.91 -2.67
CA SER A 25 0.78 -9.97 -1.75
C SER A 25 1.17 -9.40 -0.39
N ARG A 26 1.79 -8.22 -0.36
CA ARG A 26 2.08 -7.52 0.89
C ARG A 26 0.80 -7.18 1.65
N MET A 27 -0.20 -6.59 0.99
CA MET A 27 -1.48 -6.29 1.64
C MET A 27 -2.22 -7.57 2.06
N TYR A 28 -2.09 -8.65 1.29
CA TYR A 28 -2.63 -9.96 1.64
C TYR A 28 -2.01 -10.51 2.93
N LEU A 29 -0.68 -10.39 3.09
CA LEU A 29 0.02 -10.81 4.29
C LEU A 29 -0.44 -10.03 5.53
N VAL A 30 -0.68 -8.72 5.37
CA VAL A 30 -1.24 -7.88 6.46
C VAL A 30 -2.65 -8.33 6.84
N LEU A 31 -3.47 -8.73 5.86
CA LEU A 31 -4.86 -9.15 6.07
C LEU A 31 -5.05 -10.67 6.23
N LEU A 32 -3.97 -11.44 6.37
CA LEU A 32 -4.02 -12.90 6.31
C LEU A 32 -4.96 -13.51 7.36
N GLU A 33 -4.97 -12.94 8.56
CA GLU A 33 -5.85 -13.36 9.67
C GLU A 33 -7.34 -13.11 9.43
N GLN A 34 -7.67 -12.16 8.56
CA GLN A 34 -9.05 -11.78 8.28
C GLN A 34 -9.74 -12.76 7.32
N LYS A 35 -9.02 -13.76 6.80
CA LYS A 35 -9.52 -14.86 5.94
C LYS A 35 -10.39 -14.37 4.78
N ILE A 36 -10.09 -13.20 4.23
CA ILE A 36 -10.82 -12.63 3.10
C ILE A 36 -10.55 -13.51 1.87
N PRO A 37 -11.58 -13.95 1.13
CA PRO A 37 -11.37 -14.78 -0.06
C PRO A 37 -10.54 -14.02 -1.09
N PHE A 38 -9.53 -14.68 -1.66
CA PHE A 38 -8.57 -14.08 -2.58
C PHE A 38 -9.22 -13.27 -3.71
N ARG A 39 -10.33 -13.78 -4.29
CA ARG A 39 -11.04 -13.06 -5.35
C ARG A 39 -11.61 -11.71 -4.91
N ARG A 40 -12.13 -11.62 -3.67
CA ARG A 40 -12.61 -10.35 -3.11
C ARG A 40 -11.44 -9.41 -2.86
N LEU A 41 -10.34 -9.93 -2.30
CA LEU A 41 -9.12 -9.15 -2.10
C LEU A 41 -8.59 -8.57 -3.42
N LEU A 42 -8.48 -9.40 -4.47
CA LEU A 42 -8.06 -8.99 -5.81
C LEU A 42 -8.96 -7.89 -6.37
N TRP A 43 -10.28 -8.05 -6.27
CA TRP A 43 -11.24 -7.05 -6.72
C TRP A 43 -11.10 -5.73 -5.95
N THR A 44 -10.99 -5.80 -4.63
CA THR A 44 -10.79 -4.63 -3.77
C THR A 44 -9.45 -3.95 -4.07
N TYR A 45 -8.39 -4.72 -4.33
CA TYR A 45 -7.08 -4.19 -4.72
C TYR A 45 -7.14 -3.44 -6.06
N LEU A 46 -7.74 -4.03 -7.10
CA LEU A 46 -7.86 -3.38 -8.41
C LEU A 46 -8.69 -2.10 -8.32
N LYS A 47 -9.81 -2.14 -7.60
CA LYS A 47 -10.70 -0.99 -7.39
C LYS A 47 -9.98 0.16 -6.68
N THR A 48 -9.27 -0.16 -5.59
CA THR A 48 -8.57 0.85 -4.78
C THR A 48 -7.34 1.40 -5.51
N THR A 49 -6.60 0.55 -6.23
CA THR A 49 -5.47 0.97 -7.08
C THR A 49 -5.94 1.89 -8.20
N PHE A 50 -7.04 1.55 -8.87
CA PHE A 50 -7.61 2.41 -9.91
C PHE A 50 -8.00 3.78 -9.37
N VAL A 51 -8.73 3.82 -8.26
CA VAL A 51 -9.10 5.10 -7.61
C VAL A 51 -7.87 5.89 -7.19
N ASN A 52 -6.82 5.24 -6.68
CA ASN A 52 -5.58 5.89 -6.29
C ASN A 52 -4.78 6.46 -7.48
N LEU A 53 -4.92 5.87 -8.67
CA LEU A 53 -4.29 6.38 -9.90
C LEU A 53 -5.08 7.54 -10.52
N VAL A 54 -6.41 7.50 -10.43
CA VAL A 54 -7.29 8.52 -11.03
C VAL A 54 -7.45 9.75 -10.14
N ILE A 55 -7.58 9.56 -8.82
CA ILE A 55 -7.88 10.63 -7.87
C ILE A 55 -6.58 11.08 -7.18
N PRO A 56 -6.10 12.31 -7.44
CA PRO A 56 -4.95 12.88 -6.74
C PRO A 56 -5.26 13.16 -5.25
N PHE A 57 -4.25 13.59 -4.47
CA PHE A 57 -4.38 14.02 -3.06
C PHE A 57 -4.59 12.91 -2.01
N LYS A 58 -4.03 11.70 -2.20
CA LYS A 58 -4.09 10.59 -1.21
C LYS A 58 -5.51 10.12 -0.84
N MET A 59 -6.56 10.62 -1.50
CA MET A 59 -7.95 10.16 -1.32
C MET A 59 -8.12 8.67 -1.63
N GLY A 60 -7.26 8.12 -2.49
CA GLY A 60 -7.18 6.67 -2.74
C GLY A 60 -6.90 5.85 -1.48
N GLU A 61 -6.15 6.38 -0.51
CA GLU A 61 -5.87 5.69 0.76
C GLU A 61 -7.09 5.68 1.67
N CYS A 62 -7.82 6.80 1.78
CA CYS A 62 -9.09 6.86 2.51
C CYS A 62 -10.12 5.90 1.90
N TYR A 63 -10.17 5.83 0.57
CA TYR A 63 -11.02 4.88 -0.14
C TYR A 63 -10.65 3.42 0.15
N ARG A 64 -9.34 3.14 0.22
CA ARG A 64 -8.82 1.81 0.56
C ARG A 64 -9.21 1.40 1.97
N ILE A 65 -9.08 2.30 2.96
CA ILE A 65 -9.54 2.09 4.33
C ILE A 65 -11.04 1.77 4.33
N TYR A 66 -11.86 2.56 3.64
CA TYR A 66 -13.30 2.33 3.53
C TYR A 66 -13.64 0.96 2.94
N CYS A 67 -12.98 0.55 1.85
CA CYS A 67 -13.23 -0.74 1.22
C CYS A 67 -12.88 -1.92 2.15
N TYR A 68 -11.73 -1.88 2.81
CA TYR A 68 -11.34 -2.94 3.74
C TYR A 68 -12.20 -2.96 5.01
N ALA A 69 -12.56 -1.79 5.54
CA ALA A 69 -13.52 -1.69 6.65
C ALA A 69 -14.88 -2.27 6.27
N LYS A 70 -15.36 -2.04 5.04
CA LYS A 70 -16.61 -2.61 4.52
C LYS A 70 -16.52 -4.12 4.34
N ASP A 71 -15.42 -4.63 3.78
CA ASP A 71 -15.24 -6.05 3.52
C ASP A 71 -15.12 -6.88 4.81
N THR A 72 -14.55 -6.28 5.86
CA THR A 72 -14.33 -6.93 7.16
C THR A 72 -15.37 -6.54 8.23
N LYS A 73 -16.25 -5.59 7.93
CA LYS A 73 -17.27 -5.00 8.82
C LYS A 73 -16.72 -4.28 10.06
N VAL A 74 -15.41 -4.06 10.15
CA VAL A 74 -14.75 -3.45 11.30
C VAL A 74 -13.83 -2.34 10.82
N PHE A 75 -14.07 -1.11 11.28
CA PHE A 75 -13.31 0.06 10.84
C PHE A 75 -11.84 0.00 11.24
N GLN A 76 -11.54 -0.51 12.44
CA GLN A 76 -10.16 -0.67 12.94
C GLN A 76 -9.30 -1.47 11.96
N ILE A 77 -9.86 -2.55 11.38
CA ILE A 77 -9.15 -3.40 10.43
C ILE A 77 -8.74 -2.62 9.20
N GLY A 78 -9.67 -1.84 8.63
CA GLY A 78 -9.37 -1.00 7.46
C GLY A 78 -8.28 0.04 7.75
N LEU A 79 -8.38 0.73 8.89
CA LEU A 79 -7.45 1.79 9.26
C LEU A 79 -6.04 1.25 9.53
N PHE A 80 -5.92 0.26 10.43
CA PHE A 80 -4.63 -0.25 10.86
C PHE A 80 -3.95 -1.12 9.81
N SER A 81 -4.69 -1.90 9.01
CA SER A 81 -4.08 -2.67 7.91
C SER A 81 -3.47 -1.76 6.85
N VAL A 82 -4.16 -0.68 6.46
CA VAL A 82 -3.62 0.32 5.54
C VAL A 82 -2.44 1.06 6.16
N GLY A 83 -2.53 1.45 7.44
CA GLY A 83 -1.43 2.09 8.16
C GLY A 83 -0.16 1.23 8.22
N VAL A 84 -0.31 -0.05 8.58
CA VAL A 84 0.79 -1.03 8.61
C VAL A 84 1.37 -1.26 7.22
N ASP A 85 0.52 -1.41 6.19
CA ASP A 85 0.98 -1.52 4.82
C ASP A 85 1.81 -0.30 4.38
N ARG A 86 1.37 0.93 4.68
CA ARG A 86 2.13 2.17 4.38
C ARG A 86 3.43 2.27 5.18
N PHE A 87 3.44 1.81 6.43
CA PHE A 87 4.66 1.75 7.24
C PHE A 87 5.70 0.86 6.57
N PHE A 88 5.36 -0.40 6.24
CA PHE A 88 6.30 -1.31 5.59
C PHE A 88 6.66 -0.90 4.16
N ASP A 89 5.75 -0.24 3.43
CA ASP A 89 6.05 0.39 2.14
C ASP A 89 7.17 1.42 2.25
N THR A 90 7.09 2.29 3.26
CA THR A 90 8.07 3.33 3.52
C THR A 90 9.38 2.76 4.02
N VAL A 91 9.36 1.74 4.90
CA VAL A 91 10.57 1.04 5.34
C VAL A 91 11.27 0.39 4.15
N GLY A 92 10.54 -0.35 3.32
CA GLY A 92 11.09 -1.01 2.13
C GLY A 92 11.72 -0.01 1.16
N LEU A 93 11.06 1.14 0.95
CA LEU A 93 11.59 2.23 0.13
C LEU A 93 12.89 2.79 0.73
N LEU A 94 12.89 3.13 2.02
CA LEU A 94 14.05 3.73 2.70
C LEU A 94 15.26 2.78 2.76
N LEU A 95 15.03 1.47 2.91
CA LEU A 95 16.09 0.47 2.85
C LEU A 95 16.76 0.40 1.47
N LEU A 96 16.05 0.78 0.41
CA LEU A 96 16.64 0.90 -0.92
C LEU A 96 17.24 2.28 -1.15
N LEU A 97 16.54 3.36 -0.75
CA LEU A 97 16.99 4.74 -0.96
C LEU A 97 18.24 5.08 -0.17
N ILE A 98 18.34 4.73 1.12
CA ILE A 98 19.44 5.18 1.98
C ILE A 98 20.79 4.65 1.49
N PRO A 99 20.99 3.32 1.29
CA PRO A 99 22.25 2.82 0.75
C PRO A 99 22.56 3.44 -0.62
N PHE A 100 21.54 3.58 -1.46
CA PHE A 100 21.69 4.07 -2.81
C PHE A 100 22.08 5.57 -2.85
N GLU A 101 21.48 6.40 -2.02
CA GLU A 101 21.82 7.82 -1.90
C GLU A 101 23.22 8.01 -1.28
N LEU A 102 23.56 7.25 -0.23
CA LEU A 102 24.85 7.35 0.44
C LEU A 102 26.03 6.88 -0.42
N PHE A 103 25.90 5.76 -1.13
CA PHE A 103 27.01 5.20 -1.92
C PHE A 103 27.24 5.92 -3.25
N PHE A 104 26.17 6.37 -3.93
CA PHE A 104 26.28 6.92 -5.29
C PHE A 104 26.20 8.44 -5.35
N THR A 105 25.38 9.03 -4.49
CA THR A 105 24.99 10.45 -4.54
C THR A 105 25.72 11.27 -3.48
N ARG A 106 26.10 10.64 -2.35
CA ARG A 106 26.69 11.27 -1.16
C ARG A 106 25.83 12.38 -0.53
N GLU A 107 24.61 12.56 -1.02
CA GLU A 107 23.63 13.50 -0.52
C GLU A 107 22.33 12.78 -0.19
N VAL A 108 21.69 13.18 0.91
CA VAL A 108 20.36 12.70 1.29
C VAL A 108 19.33 13.67 0.74
N THR A 109 18.38 13.14 -0.04
CA THR A 109 17.36 13.99 -0.64
C THR A 109 16.35 14.46 0.41
N ARG A 110 15.71 15.61 0.18
CA ARG A 110 14.69 16.15 1.12
C ARG A 110 13.56 15.16 1.40
N VAL A 111 13.18 14.37 0.38
CA VAL A 111 12.13 13.36 0.50
C VAL A 111 12.56 12.21 1.39
N THR A 112 13.78 11.67 1.17
CA THR A 112 14.35 10.62 2.03
C THR A 112 14.46 11.09 3.47
N GLY A 113 14.92 12.32 3.70
CA GLY A 113 14.99 12.92 5.04
C GLY A 113 13.61 13.03 5.70
N LEU A 114 12.59 13.55 4.99
CA LEU A 114 11.23 13.66 5.52
C LEU A 114 10.62 12.30 5.85
N LEU A 115 10.74 11.32 4.94
CA LEU A 115 10.23 9.96 5.15
C LEU A 115 10.91 9.30 6.36
N LEU A 116 12.22 9.49 6.52
CA LEU A 116 12.97 8.98 7.66
C LEU A 116 12.49 9.60 8.98
N VAL A 117 12.31 10.91 9.04
CA VAL A 117 11.79 11.60 10.24
C VAL A 117 10.40 11.10 10.61
N VAL A 118 9.49 10.99 9.63
CA VAL A 118 8.14 10.46 9.86
C VAL A 118 8.20 9.01 10.34
N LEU A 119 9.05 8.18 9.73
CA LEU A 119 9.21 6.78 10.13
C LEU A 119 9.73 6.67 11.58
N LEU A 120 10.78 7.42 11.92
CA LEU A 120 11.35 7.45 13.27
C LEU A 120 10.33 7.94 14.29
N PHE A 121 9.52 8.95 13.94
CA PHE A 121 8.43 9.44 14.78
C PHE A 121 7.37 8.37 15.03
N LEU A 122 6.96 7.62 14.00
CA LEU A 122 6.01 6.50 14.16
C LEU A 122 6.58 5.39 15.04
N VAL A 123 7.86 5.02 14.87
CA VAL A 123 8.54 4.03 15.72
C VAL A 123 8.62 4.54 17.15
N PHE A 124 8.92 5.82 17.36
CA PHE A 124 8.95 6.44 18.68
C PHE A 124 7.58 6.35 19.38
N ILE A 125 6.49 6.76 18.70
CA ILE A 125 5.13 6.64 19.22
C ILE A 125 4.81 5.18 19.58
N TYR A 126 5.11 4.24 18.68
CA TYR A 126 4.85 2.83 18.91
C TYR A 126 5.61 2.29 20.15
N ARG A 127 6.87 2.69 20.33
CA ARG A 127 7.71 2.24 21.45
C ARG A 127 7.31 2.86 22.78
N ILE A 128 6.95 4.14 22.80
CA ILE A 128 6.59 4.86 24.03
C ILE A 128 5.16 4.55 24.51
N PHE A 129 4.29 4.06 23.61
CA PHE A 129 2.89 3.81 23.92
C PHE A 129 2.69 2.86 25.11
N LEU A 130 3.32 1.67 25.11
CA LEU A 130 3.11 0.66 26.14
C LEU A 130 3.60 1.12 27.54
N PRO A 131 4.82 1.66 27.71
CA PRO A 131 5.23 2.26 28.98
C PRO A 131 4.30 3.37 29.46
N THR A 132 3.87 4.25 28.55
CA THR A 132 2.96 5.37 28.86
C THR A 132 1.60 4.86 29.31
N TYR A 133 1.06 3.85 28.63
CA TYR A 133 -0.18 3.17 29.01
C TYR A 133 -0.12 2.63 30.44
N LEU A 134 0.92 1.86 30.76
CA LEU A 134 1.07 1.25 32.09
C LEU A 134 1.19 2.30 33.20
N TYR A 135 1.95 3.37 32.96
CA TYR A 135 2.10 4.46 33.90
C TYR A 135 0.79 5.22 34.13
N LEU A 136 0.12 5.66 33.06
CA LEU A 136 -1.12 6.43 33.15
C LEU A 136 -2.25 5.61 33.76
N ASN A 137 -2.38 4.34 33.38
CA ASN A 137 -3.38 3.43 33.94
C ASN A 137 -3.20 3.31 35.46
N ARG A 138 -1.97 3.03 35.91
CA ARG A 138 -1.65 2.96 37.34
C ARG A 138 -1.92 4.29 38.07
N TYR A 139 -1.55 5.41 37.47
CA TYR A 139 -1.76 6.74 38.05
C TYR A 139 -3.24 7.08 38.24
N PHE A 140 -4.07 6.83 37.22
CA PHE A 140 -5.51 7.14 37.30
C PHE A 140 -6.23 6.27 38.32
N ILE A 141 -5.91 4.96 38.40
CA ILE A 141 -6.49 4.04 39.38
C ILE A 141 -6.14 4.46 40.81
N LEU A 142 -4.89 4.85 41.07
CA LEU A 142 -4.41 5.12 42.43
C LEU A 142 -4.76 6.52 42.94
N HIS A 143 -4.87 7.53 42.07
CA HIS A 143 -4.92 8.93 42.50
C HIS A 143 -6.17 9.72 42.08
N LYS A 144 -7.05 9.18 41.23
CA LYS A 144 -8.12 9.98 40.61
C LYS A 144 -9.43 9.20 40.42
N SER A 145 -10.42 9.45 41.29
CA SER A 145 -11.80 8.90 41.17
C SER A 145 -12.81 9.82 40.44
N SER A 146 -12.34 10.90 39.81
CA SER A 146 -13.22 11.88 39.15
C SER A 146 -13.81 11.36 37.81
N ALA A 147 -15.00 11.81 37.43
CA ALA A 147 -15.63 11.45 36.14
C ALA A 147 -14.77 11.71 34.89
N PRO A 148 -13.95 12.79 34.81
CA PRO A 148 -13.00 12.98 33.71
C PRO A 148 -11.87 11.93 33.68
N SER A 149 -11.39 11.50 34.85
CA SER A 149 -10.37 10.43 34.98
C SER A 149 -10.89 9.11 34.43
N MET A 150 -12.15 8.77 34.75
CA MET A 150 -12.79 7.56 34.24
C MET A 150 -12.94 7.57 32.71
N LYS A 151 -13.27 8.73 32.12
CA LYS A 151 -13.28 8.88 30.65
C LYS A 151 -11.89 8.72 30.05
N ALA A 152 -10.86 9.32 30.67
CA ALA A 152 -9.48 9.18 30.20
C ALA A 152 -9.01 7.71 30.23
N LEU A 153 -9.39 6.95 31.26
CA LEU A 153 -9.11 5.53 31.38
C LEU A 153 -9.78 4.71 30.26
N GLN A 154 -11.07 4.96 29.97
CA GLN A 154 -11.77 4.30 28.87
C GLN A 154 -11.13 4.56 27.50
N TRP A 155 -10.60 5.77 27.27
CA TRP A 155 -9.85 6.08 26.06
C TRP A 155 -8.50 5.39 26.02
N LEU A 156 -7.84 5.28 27.17
CA LEU A 156 -6.55 4.60 27.31
C LEU A 156 -6.68 3.10 27.01
N ASP A 157 -7.74 2.45 27.50
CA ASP A 157 -8.06 1.04 27.22
C ASP A 157 -8.34 0.83 25.72
N LYS A 158 -9.17 1.69 25.09
CA LYS A 158 -9.37 1.62 23.63
C LYS A 158 -8.07 1.79 22.85
N GLY A 159 -7.17 2.65 23.31
CA GLY A 159 -5.84 2.81 22.73
C GLY A 159 -5.01 1.53 22.87
N LYS A 160 -5.12 0.83 23.99
CA LYS A 160 -4.44 -0.45 24.21
C LYS A 160 -4.96 -1.54 23.29
N ASP A 161 -6.28 -1.62 23.10
CA ASP A 161 -6.90 -2.53 22.14
C ASP A 161 -6.36 -2.29 20.72
N TRP A 162 -6.22 -1.03 20.33
CA TRP A 162 -5.66 -0.65 19.03
C TRP A 162 -4.18 -1.02 18.91
N PHE A 163 -3.40 -0.80 19.97
CA PHE A 163 -1.99 -1.17 20.00
C PHE A 163 -1.79 -2.69 19.90
N ASP A 164 -2.57 -3.47 20.65
CA ASP A 164 -2.51 -4.93 20.62
C ASP A 164 -2.93 -5.46 19.24
N TYR A 165 -3.97 -4.88 18.65
CA TYR A 165 -4.39 -5.22 17.30
C TYR A 165 -3.26 -4.99 16.27
N VAL A 166 -2.59 -3.83 16.31
CA VAL A 166 -1.45 -3.55 15.42
C VAL A 166 -0.31 -4.53 15.67
N LYS A 167 -0.02 -4.84 16.93
CA LYS A 167 1.02 -5.80 17.30
C LYS A 167 0.72 -7.20 16.74
N GLU A 168 -0.52 -7.67 16.85
CA GLU A 168 -0.96 -8.95 16.29
C GLU A 168 -0.85 -8.97 14.76
N LEU A 169 -1.26 -7.88 14.10
CA LEU A 169 -1.18 -7.75 12.64
C LEU A 169 0.25 -7.95 12.12
N ILE A 170 1.24 -7.43 12.85
CA ILE A 170 2.66 -7.46 12.49
C ILE A 170 3.37 -8.73 13.00
N SER A 171 2.91 -9.30 14.13
CA SER A 171 3.55 -10.43 14.81
C SER A 171 3.68 -11.65 13.89
N GLY A 172 4.87 -12.23 13.84
CA GLY A 172 5.17 -13.42 13.03
C GLY A 172 5.23 -13.19 11.50
N ARG A 173 4.83 -12.02 10.99
CA ARG A 173 4.75 -11.74 9.53
C ARG A 173 5.61 -10.58 9.06
N TYR A 174 6.16 -9.77 9.98
CA TYR A 174 6.94 -8.57 9.64
C TYR A 174 8.04 -8.82 8.61
N SER A 175 8.79 -9.94 8.71
CA SER A 175 9.85 -10.28 7.77
C SER A 175 9.32 -10.52 6.35
N LEU A 176 8.20 -11.24 6.22
CA LEU A 176 7.57 -11.52 4.92
C LEU A 176 7.01 -10.24 4.29
N ILE A 177 6.37 -9.39 5.10
CA ILE A 177 5.84 -8.09 4.65
C ILE A 177 6.99 -7.20 4.18
N LEU A 178 8.11 -7.19 4.90
CA LEU A 178 9.30 -6.41 4.54
C LEU A 178 9.94 -6.89 3.23
N ILE A 179 10.15 -8.20 3.07
CA ILE A 179 10.68 -8.78 1.84
C ILE A 179 9.76 -8.47 0.66
N ALA A 180 8.44 -8.62 0.82
CA ALA A 180 7.47 -8.27 -0.22
C ALA A 180 7.55 -6.77 -0.57
N SER A 181 7.79 -5.91 0.42
CA SER A 181 7.94 -4.46 0.21
C SER A 181 9.20 -4.13 -0.59
N MET A 182 10.35 -4.69 -0.21
CA MET A 182 11.61 -4.51 -0.93
C MET A 182 11.53 -5.06 -2.35
N ALA A 183 10.91 -6.24 -2.54
CA ALA A 183 10.69 -6.83 -3.85
C ALA A 183 9.78 -5.93 -4.71
N GLY A 184 8.71 -5.38 -4.14
CA GLY A 184 7.82 -4.45 -4.81
C GLY A 184 8.56 -3.23 -5.36
N TRP A 185 9.38 -2.58 -4.53
CA TRP A 185 10.18 -1.44 -4.95
C TRP A 185 11.30 -1.80 -5.93
N GLY A 186 12.00 -2.92 -5.74
CA GLY A 186 13.04 -3.37 -6.67
C GLY A 186 12.47 -3.64 -8.07
N MET A 187 11.30 -4.27 -8.15
CA MET A 187 10.59 -4.46 -9.42
C MET A 187 10.05 -3.15 -9.98
N GLU A 188 9.67 -2.18 -9.15
CA GLU A 188 9.23 -0.87 -9.61
C GLU A 188 10.39 -0.09 -10.25
N ILE A 189 11.58 -0.11 -9.64
CA ILE A 189 12.80 0.44 -10.23
C ILE A 189 13.08 -0.23 -11.59
N LEU A 190 12.96 -1.56 -11.68
CA LEU A 190 13.12 -2.28 -12.94
C LEU A 190 12.07 -1.88 -13.99
N ALA A 191 10.81 -1.68 -13.59
CA ALA A 191 9.75 -1.21 -14.48
C ALA A 191 10.06 0.20 -15.01
N LEU A 192 10.57 1.09 -14.16
CA LEU A 192 10.96 2.45 -14.54
C LEU A 192 12.17 2.46 -15.48
N LEU A 193 13.16 1.59 -15.25
CA LEU A 193 14.30 1.39 -16.15
C LEU A 193 13.84 0.95 -17.55
N LEU A 194 12.96 -0.05 -17.63
CA LEU A 194 12.39 -0.53 -18.90
C LEU A 194 11.57 0.57 -19.58
N LEU A 195 10.75 1.30 -18.82
CA LEU A 195 9.95 2.40 -19.34
C LEU A 195 10.83 3.53 -19.90
N SER A 196 11.89 3.89 -19.19
CA SER A 196 12.82 4.94 -19.64
C SER A 196 13.57 4.52 -20.90
N PHE A 197 13.96 3.25 -21.00
CA PHE A 197 14.54 2.67 -22.22
C PHE A 197 13.58 2.76 -23.41
N LEU A 198 12.28 2.46 -23.19
CA LEU A 198 11.26 2.55 -24.24
C LEU A 198 11.02 3.98 -24.73
N ILE A 199 11.10 4.96 -23.83
CA ILE A 199 10.94 6.39 -24.14
C ILE A 199 12.24 6.99 -24.73
N GLY A 200 13.37 6.29 -24.61
CA GLY A 200 14.67 6.78 -25.04
C GLY A 200 15.28 7.84 -24.14
N LYS A 201 14.90 7.87 -22.86
CA LYS A 201 15.48 8.79 -21.86
C LYS A 201 16.51 8.06 -21.01
N PRO A 202 17.67 8.70 -20.70
CA PRO A 202 18.57 8.16 -19.71
C PRO A 202 17.86 8.12 -18.35
N PHE A 203 17.92 6.99 -17.68
CA PHE A 203 17.43 6.84 -16.32
C PHE A 203 18.63 6.71 -15.40
N GLY A 204 18.85 7.73 -14.59
CA GLY A 204 19.85 7.72 -13.55
C GLY A 204 19.25 8.04 -12.18
N MET A 205 20.16 8.30 -11.25
CA MET A 205 19.85 8.61 -9.85
C MET A 205 18.94 9.82 -9.71
N LYS A 206 19.22 10.86 -10.52
CA LYS A 206 18.49 12.13 -10.48
C LYS A 206 17.05 11.94 -10.95
N GLU A 207 16.84 11.13 -11.97
CA GLU A 207 15.51 10.81 -12.51
C GLU A 207 14.70 9.97 -11.53
N PHE A 208 15.33 9.02 -10.85
CA PHE A 208 14.68 8.25 -9.79
C PHE A 208 14.33 9.13 -8.58
N SER A 209 15.25 9.99 -8.12
CA SER A 209 14.98 10.96 -7.06
C SER A 209 13.84 11.91 -7.44
N ASN A 210 13.84 12.43 -8.67
CA ASN A 210 12.75 13.27 -9.20
C ASN A 210 11.42 12.49 -9.29
N TYR A 211 11.45 11.20 -9.61
CA TYR A 211 10.26 10.34 -9.60
C TYR A 211 9.68 10.19 -8.18
N ILE A 212 10.54 9.90 -7.19
CA ILE A 212 10.14 9.80 -5.79
C ILE A 212 9.64 11.16 -5.27
N GLY A 213 10.35 12.26 -5.56
CA GLY A 213 9.92 13.62 -5.27
C GLY A 213 8.57 13.96 -5.89
N ALA A 214 8.34 13.58 -7.14
CA ALA A 214 7.05 13.77 -7.80
C ALA A 214 5.89 13.03 -7.12
N ILE A 215 6.13 11.81 -6.61
CA ILE A 215 5.12 11.04 -5.87
C ILE A 215 4.73 11.73 -4.54
N PHE A 216 5.72 12.24 -3.79
CA PHE A 216 5.50 12.72 -2.43
C PHE A 216 5.27 14.24 -2.32
N LEU A 217 5.91 15.05 -3.16
CA LEU A 217 5.90 16.52 -3.14
C LEU A 217 5.09 17.13 -4.30
N MET A 218 4.40 16.31 -5.12
CA MET A 218 3.64 16.74 -6.30
C MET A 218 4.47 17.52 -7.33
N GLU A 219 5.78 17.25 -7.39
CA GLU A 219 6.64 17.81 -8.44
C GLU A 219 6.34 17.15 -9.79
N GLY A 220 6.51 17.91 -10.89
CA GLY A 220 6.18 17.42 -12.22
C GLY A 220 7.24 16.48 -12.79
N SER A 221 7.03 15.15 -12.71
CA SER A 221 7.85 14.17 -13.43
C SER A 221 7.15 13.63 -14.68
N ILE A 222 7.81 13.72 -15.84
CA ILE A 222 7.33 13.11 -17.09
C ILE A 222 7.23 11.58 -16.94
N LEU A 223 8.17 10.98 -16.21
CA LEU A 223 8.22 9.54 -15.99
C LEU A 223 7.02 9.09 -15.14
N LEU A 224 6.68 9.87 -14.10
CA LEU A 224 5.48 9.63 -13.30
C LEU A 224 4.20 9.74 -14.13
N LYS A 225 4.09 10.77 -14.99
CA LYS A 225 2.91 10.95 -15.87
C LYS A 225 2.70 9.75 -16.81
N ILE A 226 3.78 9.26 -17.43
CA ILE A 226 3.67 8.13 -18.35
C ILE A 226 3.38 6.83 -17.59
N TYR A 227 4.05 6.61 -16.45
CA TYR A 227 3.82 5.43 -15.62
C TYR A 227 2.39 5.37 -15.07
N THR A 228 1.86 6.50 -14.59
CA THR A 228 0.47 6.61 -14.09
C THR A 228 -0.56 6.44 -15.20
N LEU A 229 -0.31 6.98 -16.40
CA LEU A 229 -1.17 6.77 -17.56
C LEU A 229 -1.22 5.29 -17.97
N ALA A 230 -0.05 4.65 -18.10
CA ALA A 230 0.05 3.22 -18.41
C ALA A 230 -0.65 2.38 -17.34
N GLY A 231 -0.43 2.69 -16.06
CA GLY A 231 -1.10 2.00 -14.95
C GLY A 231 -2.61 2.18 -14.96
N THR A 232 -3.11 3.38 -15.27
CA THR A 232 -4.55 3.64 -15.35
C THR A 232 -5.19 2.82 -16.47
N ALA A 233 -4.55 2.74 -17.64
CA ALA A 233 -5.02 1.94 -18.76
C ALA A 233 -5.03 0.44 -18.46
N LEU A 234 -3.93 -0.09 -17.89
CA LEU A 234 -3.79 -1.52 -17.60
C LEU A 234 -4.72 -1.97 -16.46
N ILE A 235 -4.72 -1.23 -15.34
CA ILE A 235 -5.58 -1.55 -14.19
C ILE A 235 -7.05 -1.31 -14.54
N GLY A 236 -7.38 -0.21 -15.23
CA GLY A 236 -8.73 0.06 -15.72
C GLY A 236 -9.24 -1.04 -16.66
N GLY A 237 -8.42 -1.46 -17.62
CA GLY A 237 -8.74 -2.58 -18.52
C GLY A 237 -8.99 -3.89 -17.77
N SER A 238 -8.15 -4.22 -16.79
CA SER A 238 -8.33 -5.41 -15.94
C SER A 238 -9.62 -5.38 -15.13
N MET A 239 -10.02 -4.20 -14.64
CA MET A 239 -11.26 -3.99 -13.89
C MET A 239 -12.49 -4.19 -14.78
N VAL A 240 -12.48 -3.65 -16.01
CA VAL A 240 -13.55 -3.85 -17.00
C VAL A 240 -13.67 -5.32 -17.38
N MET A 241 -12.55 -6.01 -17.62
CA MET A 241 -12.54 -7.45 -17.94
C MET A 241 -13.12 -8.28 -16.79
N MET A 242 -12.74 -8.01 -15.54
CA MET A 242 -13.28 -8.72 -14.38
C MET A 242 -14.78 -8.45 -14.16
N TYR A 243 -15.22 -7.21 -14.35
CA TYR A 243 -16.65 -6.84 -14.24
C TYR A 243 -17.48 -7.49 -15.35
N GLY A 244 -16.99 -7.44 -16.59
CA GLY A 244 -17.60 -8.09 -17.75
C GLY A 244 -17.72 -9.61 -17.56
N GLY A 245 -16.65 -10.26 -17.08
CA GLY A 245 -16.65 -11.68 -16.77
C GLY A 245 -17.61 -12.08 -15.63
N TYR A 246 -17.79 -11.20 -14.63
CA TYR A 246 -18.80 -11.40 -13.57
C TYR A 246 -20.22 -11.30 -14.13
N ARG A 247 -20.54 -10.22 -14.86
CA ARG A 247 -21.85 -10.01 -15.51
C ARG A 247 -22.18 -11.13 -16.50
N TRP A 248 -21.21 -11.61 -17.27
CA TRP A 248 -21.39 -12.73 -18.20
C TRP A 248 -21.80 -14.03 -17.49
N LYS A 249 -21.15 -14.35 -16.35
CA LYS A 249 -21.50 -15.54 -15.55
C LYS A 249 -22.90 -15.44 -14.95
N GLU A 250 -23.32 -14.26 -14.49
CA GLU A 250 -24.69 -14.02 -14.01
C GLU A 250 -25.72 -14.16 -15.14
N CYS A 251 -25.45 -13.61 -16.34
CA CYS A 251 -26.31 -13.79 -17.51
C CYS A 251 -26.42 -15.26 -17.95
N LYS A 252 -25.33 -16.05 -17.87
CA LYS A 252 -25.37 -17.49 -18.16
C LYS A 252 -26.17 -18.29 -17.12
N LYS A 253 -26.04 -17.96 -15.83
CA LYS A 253 -26.85 -18.57 -14.76
C LYS A 253 -28.34 -18.22 -14.88
N GLY A 254 -28.66 -16.98 -15.23
CA GLY A 254 -30.04 -16.55 -15.49
C GLY A 254 -30.69 -17.24 -16.69
N LYS A 255 -29.91 -17.63 -17.71
CA LYS A 255 -30.40 -18.42 -18.86
C LYS A 255 -30.52 -19.92 -18.58
N GLY A 256 -29.84 -20.46 -17.56
CA GLY A 256 -29.87 -21.88 -17.20
C GLY A 256 -31.07 -22.33 -16.36
N ILE A 257 -31.82 -21.38 -15.76
CA ILE A 257 -33.01 -21.67 -14.94
C ILE A 257 -34.29 -21.72 -15.81
N GLY A 258 -34.20 -21.37 -17.10
CA GLY A 258 -35.36 -21.30 -18.01
C GLY A 258 -35.66 -22.56 -18.83
N VAL A 259 -34.93 -23.69 -18.66
CA VAL A 259 -35.08 -24.89 -19.52
C VAL A 259 -35.56 -26.14 -18.75
N MET A 260 -35.92 -26.02 -17.47
CA MET A 260 -36.65 -27.06 -16.73
C MET A 260 -37.92 -26.48 -16.14
N LYS A 261 -38.89 -26.16 -17.02
CA LYS A 261 -40.32 -26.06 -16.72
C LYS A 261 -41.06 -25.78 -18.03
N ARG A 262 -41.33 -26.85 -18.76
CA ARG A 262 -42.53 -27.07 -19.58
C ARG A 262 -42.59 -28.54 -19.93
#